data_AF-A0A4Y2K549-F1
#
_entry.id   AF-A0A4Y2K549-F1
#
_cell.length_a   1.000
_cell.length_b   1.000
_cell.length_c   1.000
_cell.angle_alpha   90.00
_cell.angle_beta   90.00
_cell.angle_gamma   90.00
#
_symmetry.space_group_name_H-M   'P 1'
#
loop_
_entity.id
_entity.type
_entity.pdbx_description
1 polymer ?
#
loop_
_entity_poly.entity_id
_entity_poly.type
_entity_poly.pdbx_seq_one_letter_code
_entity_poly.pdbx_strand_id
1 'polypeptide(L)'
;MGRSVAGCKIMFIFFNGNASGERGFSVNKTMLFENLKEQSLMNQRGAYDGIKSLGEVENVSITKRMLSAVRCARHRYRADLVMKKVYLVLKKASKTQEKRKLEKELQQLYNQKKKSGMTKRRKKLNLKKKFKFWRKRENPYCEDSN
;
A
#
# COMPACT_ATOMS: atom_id res chain seq x y z
N MET A 1 29.30 -24.77 23.28
CA MET A 1 27.83 -24.74 23.12
C MET A 1 27.09 -24.06 24.27
N GLY A 2 27.57 -24.09 25.52
CA GLY A 2 26.87 -23.54 26.70
C GLY A 2 26.46 -22.05 26.64
N ARG A 3 27.32 -21.16 26.12
CA ARG A 3 27.01 -19.72 26.02
C ARG A 3 25.79 -19.40 25.14
N SER A 4 25.59 -20.15 24.05
CA SER A 4 24.46 -19.93 23.13
C SER A 4 23.13 -20.45 23.70
N VAL A 5 23.18 -21.52 24.50
CA VAL A 5 22.02 -22.07 25.20
C VAL A 5 21.57 -21.12 26.29
N ALA A 6 22.50 -20.60 27.10
CA ALA A 6 22.22 -19.59 28.13
C ALA A 6 21.57 -18.33 27.53
N GLY A 7 22.09 -17.83 26.39
CA GLY A 7 21.51 -16.68 25.70
C GLY A 7 20.06 -16.91 25.25
N CYS A 8 19.71 -18.12 24.81
CA CYS A 8 18.33 -18.43 24.42
C CYS A 8 17.40 -18.55 25.63
N LYS A 9 17.86 -19.12 26.76
CA LYS A 9 17.08 -19.16 28.01
C LYS A 9 16.77 -17.75 28.52
N ILE A 10 17.77 -16.87 28.57
CA ILE A 10 17.59 -15.46 28.98
C ILE A 10 16.55 -14.77 28.10
N MET A 11 16.59 -15.03 26.79
CA MET A 11 15.60 -14.47 25.86
C MET A 11 14.17 -14.93 26.19
N PHE A 12 13.97 -16.21 26.50
CA PHE A 12 12.65 -16.73 26.87
C PHE A 12 12.13 -16.16 28.19
N ILE A 13 12.98 -16.07 29.21
CA ILE A 13 12.62 -15.46 30.50
C ILE A 13 12.18 -14.01 30.27
N PHE A 14 12.95 -13.25 29.49
CA PHE A 14 12.62 -11.86 29.18
C PHE A 14 11.30 -11.72 28.42
N PHE A 15 11.06 -12.55 27.40
CA PHE A 15 9.79 -12.50 26.67
C PHE A 15 8.60 -12.93 27.52
N ASN A 16 8.75 -14.01 28.30
CA ASN A 16 7.69 -14.51 29.16
C ASN A 16 7.31 -13.49 30.24
N GLY A 17 8.29 -12.83 30.86
CA GLY A 17 8.06 -11.77 31.84
C GLY A 17 7.43 -10.51 31.25
N ASN A 18 7.67 -10.20 29.97
CA ASN A 18 6.98 -9.10 29.29
C ASN A 18 5.57 -9.47 28.80
N ALA A 19 5.31 -10.77 28.57
CA ALA A 19 4.01 -11.26 28.09
C ALA A 19 3.05 -11.63 29.22
N SER A 20 3.55 -12.04 30.39
CA SER A 20 2.74 -12.22 31.59
C SER A 20 2.30 -10.86 32.11
N GLY A 21 1.01 -10.55 32.00
CA GLY A 21 0.42 -9.28 32.47
C GLY A 21 0.39 -9.09 33.99
N GLU A 22 1.14 -9.89 34.75
CA GLU A 22 1.12 -9.98 36.22
C GLU A 22 2.00 -8.92 36.91
N ARG A 23 2.22 -7.75 36.29
CA ARG A 23 2.53 -6.55 37.09
C ARG A 23 1.21 -5.93 37.52
N GLY A 24 0.80 -6.26 38.74
CA GLY A 24 -0.32 -5.61 39.42
C GLY A 24 -0.25 -4.09 39.31
N PHE A 25 -1.40 -3.48 39.06
CA PHE A 25 -1.66 -2.04 39.26
C PHE A 25 -0.73 -1.05 38.52
N SER A 26 -0.68 -1.17 37.21
CA SER A 26 -1.22 -0.12 36.32
C SER A 26 -1.07 -0.60 34.89
N VAL A 27 -2.16 -1.11 34.33
CA VAL A 27 -2.35 -0.97 32.89
C VAL A 27 -2.46 0.52 32.66
N ASN A 28 -1.33 1.18 32.46
CA ASN A 28 -1.34 2.42 31.73
C ASN A 28 -1.87 2.01 30.35
N LYS A 29 -3.18 2.20 30.11
CA LYS A 29 -3.83 1.89 28.82
C LYS A 29 -3.13 2.61 27.66
N THR A 30 -2.28 3.58 27.98
CA THR A 30 -1.39 4.36 27.11
C THR A 30 0.01 3.75 26.90
N MET A 31 0.46 2.76 27.70
CA MET A 31 1.78 2.10 27.53
C MET A 31 1.73 0.74 26.83
N LEU A 32 0.54 0.19 26.59
CA LEU A 32 0.41 -0.82 25.57
C LEU A 32 0.62 -0.15 24.20
N PHE A 33 1.79 -0.42 23.62
CA PHE A 33 1.81 -0.95 22.25
C PHE A 33 1.52 -0.01 21.07
N GLU A 34 1.43 1.31 21.18
CA GLU A 34 1.25 2.15 19.98
C GLU A 34 2.36 1.95 18.92
N ASN A 35 3.56 1.52 19.32
CA ASN A 35 4.67 1.25 18.41
C ASN A 35 4.88 -0.23 18.02
N LEU A 36 4.15 -1.18 18.60
CA LEU A 36 4.29 -2.59 18.24
C LEU A 36 3.20 -3.00 17.26
N LYS A 37 3.63 -3.56 16.13
CA LYS A 37 2.73 -4.06 15.10
C LYS A 37 1.97 -5.27 15.61
N GLU A 38 0.73 -5.45 15.16
CA GLU A 38 -0.13 -6.61 15.44
C GLU A 38 0.60 -7.95 15.28
N GLN A 39 1.42 -8.09 14.22
CA GLN A 39 2.22 -9.29 14.00
C GLN A 39 3.21 -9.57 15.14
N SER A 40 3.77 -8.54 15.76
CA SER A 40 4.66 -8.70 16.91
C SER A 40 3.89 -9.14 18.15
N LEU A 41 2.65 -8.67 18.35
CA LEU A 41 1.75 -9.15 19.41
C LEU A 41 1.43 -10.62 19.25
N MET A 42 1.00 -11.02 18.04
CA MET A 42 0.65 -12.41 17.73
C MET A 42 1.83 -13.36 17.99
N ASN A 43 3.03 -12.95 17.58
CA ASN A 43 4.25 -13.73 17.80
C ASN A 43 4.62 -13.84 19.29
N GLN A 44 4.49 -12.76 20.06
CA GLN A 44 4.75 -12.79 21.51
C GLN A 44 3.74 -13.67 22.24
N ARG A 45 2.46 -13.59 21.87
CA ARG A 45 1.41 -14.42 22.47
C ARG A 45 1.59 -15.89 22.14
N GLY A 46 1.89 -16.23 20.89
CA GLY A 46 2.20 -17.62 20.51
C GLY A 46 3.42 -18.18 21.25
N ALA A 47 4.44 -17.36 21.49
CA ALA A 47 5.59 -17.77 22.29
C ALA A 47 5.23 -17.99 23.76
N TYR A 48 4.44 -17.10 24.36
CA TYR A 48 3.95 -17.23 25.74
C TYR A 48 3.08 -18.48 25.92
N ASP A 49 2.10 -18.69 25.05
CA ASP A 49 1.20 -19.84 25.11
C ASP A 49 1.97 -21.16 24.94
N GLY A 50 2.96 -21.18 24.05
CA GLY A 50 3.86 -22.32 23.87
C GLY A 50 4.68 -22.64 25.12
N ILE A 51 5.25 -21.62 25.79
CA ILE A 51 6.00 -21.81 27.04
C ILE A 51 5.05 -22.24 28.18
N LYS A 52 3.89 -21.60 28.30
CA LYS A 52 2.89 -21.92 29.33
C LYS A 52 2.39 -23.35 29.23
N SER A 53 2.24 -23.88 28.00
CA SER A 53 1.87 -25.29 27.80
C SER A 53 2.89 -26.30 28.34
N LEU A 54 4.15 -25.88 28.52
CA LEU A 54 5.25 -26.67 29.08
C LEU A 54 5.39 -26.46 30.60
N GLY A 55 4.47 -25.74 31.22
CA GLY A 55 4.47 -25.36 32.63
C GLY A 55 5.38 -24.17 32.92
N GLU A 56 6.68 -24.31 32.65
CA GLU A 56 7.71 -23.32 33.00
C GLU A 56 8.74 -23.10 31.89
N VAL A 57 9.39 -21.93 31.92
CA VAL A 57 10.47 -21.56 30.98
C VAL A 57 11.66 -22.51 31.11
N GLU A 58 11.91 -23.06 32.30
CA GLU A 58 13.04 -23.95 32.56
C GLU A 58 12.92 -25.30 31.85
N ASN A 59 11.68 -25.75 31.63
CA ASN A 59 11.34 -27.01 30.97
C ASN A 59 11.51 -26.96 29.45
N VAL A 60 11.78 -25.79 28.88
CA VAL A 60 11.96 -25.62 27.43
C VAL A 60 13.30 -26.21 26.99
N SER A 61 13.27 -27.37 26.35
CA SER A 61 14.45 -27.97 25.74
C SER A 61 14.93 -27.14 24.54
N ILE A 62 16.15 -26.59 24.62
CA ILE A 62 16.72 -25.77 23.53
C ILE A 62 17.26 -26.66 22.42
N THR A 63 16.59 -26.63 21.28
CA THR A 63 17.00 -27.39 20.09
C THR A 63 18.06 -26.66 19.26
N LYS A 64 18.83 -27.41 18.46
CA LYS A 64 19.80 -26.84 17.49
C LYS A 64 19.14 -25.88 16.49
N ARG A 65 17.88 -26.14 16.12
CA ARG A 65 17.08 -25.28 15.22
C ARG A 65 16.82 -23.91 15.83
N MET A 66 16.50 -23.85 17.13
CA MET A 66 16.28 -22.60 17.85
C MET A 66 17.57 -21.76 17.90
N LEU A 67 18.71 -22.39 18.20
CA LEU A 67 20.02 -21.72 18.19
C LEU A 67 20.35 -21.11 16.83
N SER A 68 20.12 -21.86 15.75
CA SER A 68 20.30 -21.38 14.38
C SER A 68 19.36 -20.21 14.07
N ALA A 69 18.09 -20.34 14.46
CA ALA A 69 17.09 -19.29 14.25
C ALA A 69 17.46 -17.98 14.98
N VAL A 70 17.93 -18.05 16.23
CA VAL A 70 18.37 -16.87 16.98
C VAL A 70 19.61 -16.24 16.34
N ARG A 71 20.59 -17.05 15.92
CA ARG A 71 21.80 -16.56 15.25
C ARG A 71 21.49 -15.80 13.96
N CYS A 72 20.53 -16.28 13.18
CA CYS A 72 20.10 -15.65 11.93
C CYS A 72 19.07 -14.53 12.11
N ALA A 73 18.51 -14.34 13.31
CA ALA A 73 17.41 -13.40 13.55
C ALA A 73 17.77 -11.95 13.17
N ARG A 74 18.97 -11.49 13.57
CA ARG A 74 19.46 -10.15 13.22
C ARG A 74 19.59 -9.96 11.71
N HIS A 75 20.09 -10.96 11.00
CA HIS A 75 20.23 -10.90 9.54
C HIS A 75 18.86 -10.85 8.86
N ARG A 76 17.93 -11.74 9.25
CA ARG A 76 16.55 -11.75 8.72
C ARG A 76 15.85 -10.42 8.96
N TYR A 77 16.01 -9.83 10.14
CA TYR A 77 15.45 -8.51 10.45
C TYR A 77 16.00 -7.43 9.51
N ARG A 78 17.32 -7.38 9.27
CA ARG A 78 17.92 -6.41 8.35
C ARG A 78 17.44 -6.61 6.91
N ALA A 79 17.35 -7.87 6.46
CA ALA A 79 16.85 -8.20 5.13
C ALA A 79 15.39 -7.75 4.94
N ASP A 80 14.53 -8.01 5.92
CA ASP A 80 13.12 -7.57 5.92
C ASP A 80 12.99 -6.04 5.88
N LEU A 81 13.82 -5.31 6.62
CA LEU A 81 13.83 -3.84 6.56
C LEU A 81 14.21 -3.31 5.16
N VAL A 82 15.18 -3.94 4.50
CA VAL A 82 15.58 -3.58 3.13
C VAL A 82 14.43 -3.87 2.16
N MET A 83 13.83 -5.07 2.24
CA MET A 83 12.70 -5.44 1.39
C MET A 83 11.50 -4.50 1.56
N LYS A 84 11.18 -4.10 2.79
CA LYS A 84 10.13 -3.11 3.07
C LYS A 84 10.42 -1.76 2.41
N LYS A 85 11.67 -1.28 2.44
CA LYS A 85 12.06 -0.05 1.75
C LYS A 85 11.88 -0.17 0.24
N VAL A 86 12.36 -1.26 -0.36
CA VAL A 86 12.22 -1.53 -1.80
C VAL A 86 10.75 -1.58 -2.21
N TYR A 87 9.92 -2.33 -1.46
CA TYR A 87 8.48 -2.42 -1.71
C TYR A 87 7.80 -1.04 -1.70
N LEU A 88 8.12 -0.18 -0.73
CA LEU A 88 7.54 1.17 -0.65
C LEU A 88 7.94 2.04 -1.85
N VAL A 89 9.19 1.94 -2.32
CA VAL A 89 9.66 2.64 -3.51
C VAL A 89 8.91 2.17 -4.75
N LEU A 90 8.80 0.85 -4.97
CA LEU A 90 8.09 0.27 -6.10
C LEU A 90 6.60 0.64 -6.10
N LYS A 91 5.96 0.61 -4.93
CA LYS A 91 4.54 1.01 -4.78
C LYS A 91 4.32 2.48 -5.13
N LYS A 92 5.25 3.38 -4.76
CA LYS A 92 5.19 4.79 -5.15
C LYS A 92 5.41 5.00 -6.64
N ALA A 93 6.33 4.24 -7.25
CA ALA A 93 6.60 4.30 -8.68
C ALA A 93 5.38 3.84 -9.51
N SER A 94 4.77 2.72 -9.14
CA SER A 94 3.55 2.18 -9.77
C SER A 94 2.40 3.20 -9.71
N LYS A 95 2.11 3.77 -8.54
CA LYS A 95 1.08 4.82 -8.40
C LYS A 95 1.35 6.04 -9.27
N THR A 96 2.61 6.47 -9.37
CA THR A 96 3.00 7.60 -10.23
C THR A 96 2.80 7.27 -11.71
N GLN A 97 3.12 6.03 -12.10
CA GLN A 97 2.92 5.58 -13.48
C GLN A 97 1.44 5.49 -13.85
N GLU A 98 0.59 4.98 -12.95
CA GLU A 98 -0.87 4.94 -13.12
C GLU A 98 -1.45 6.34 -13.28
N LYS A 99 -1.06 7.29 -12.41
CA LYS A 99 -1.47 8.70 -12.53
C LYS A 99 -1.11 9.29 -13.90
N ARG A 100 0.12 9.08 -14.37
CA ARG A 100 0.58 9.55 -15.69
C ARG A 100 -0.21 8.93 -16.85
N LYS A 101 -0.64 7.67 -16.74
CA LYS A 101 -1.48 7.01 -17.76
C LYS A 101 -2.86 7.66 -17.81
N LEU A 102 -3.50 7.82 -16.65
CA LEU A 102 -4.83 8.46 -16.53
C LEU A 102 -4.82 9.91 -17.04
N GLU A 103 -3.78 10.68 -16.74
CA GLU A 103 -3.62 12.05 -17.25
C GLU A 103 -3.54 12.09 -18.79
N LYS A 104 -2.82 11.14 -19.40
CA LYS A 104 -2.74 11.02 -20.86
C LYS A 104 -4.09 10.66 -21.47
N GLU A 105 -4.82 9.73 -20.88
CA GLU A 105 -6.17 9.33 -21.32
C GLU A 105 -7.16 10.51 -21.25
N LEU A 106 -7.15 11.27 -20.14
CA LEU A 106 -7.96 12.48 -19.99
C LEU A 106 -7.65 13.51 -21.07
N GLN A 107 -6.36 13.75 -21.35
CA GLN A 107 -5.94 14.69 -22.38
C GLN A 107 -6.40 14.23 -23.79
N GLN A 108 -6.32 12.93 -24.07
CA GLN A 108 -6.81 12.37 -25.33
C GLN A 108 -8.33 12.56 -25.49
N LEU A 109 -9.12 12.26 -24.45
CA LEU A 109 -10.57 12.44 -24.45
C LEU A 109 -10.95 13.92 -24.64
N TYR A 110 -10.25 14.84 -23.97
CA TYR A 110 -10.47 16.28 -24.15
C TYR A 110 -10.22 16.73 -25.59
N ASN A 111 -9.11 16.27 -26.18
CA ASN A 111 -8.78 16.55 -27.57
C ASN A 111 -9.79 15.96 -28.56
N GLN A 112 -10.27 14.74 -28.29
CA GLN A 112 -11.29 14.07 -29.11
C GLN A 112 -12.62 14.82 -29.07
N LYS A 113 -13.07 15.25 -27.88
CA LYS A 113 -14.26 16.08 -27.69
C LYS A 113 -14.13 17.41 -28.44
N LYS A 114 -12.99 18.09 -28.32
CA LYS A 114 -12.71 19.34 -29.05
C LYS A 114 -12.77 19.15 -30.57
N LYS A 115 -12.12 18.11 -31.10
CA LYS A 115 -12.15 17.76 -32.52
C LYS A 115 -13.59 17.52 -32.99
N SER A 116 -14.35 16.68 -32.29
CA SER A 116 -15.75 16.37 -32.65
C SER A 116 -16.65 17.62 -32.66
N GLY A 117 -16.45 18.54 -31.71
CA GLY A 117 -17.15 19.83 -31.67
C GLY A 117 -16.84 20.70 -32.87
N MET A 118 -15.56 20.80 -33.26
CA MET A 118 -15.15 21.53 -34.48
C MET A 118 -15.76 20.90 -35.74
N THR A 119 -15.79 19.56 -35.84
CA THR A 119 -16.39 18.87 -36.99
C THR A 119 -17.89 19.16 -37.10
N LYS A 120 -18.62 19.12 -35.98
CA LYS A 120 -20.05 19.46 -35.93
C LYS A 120 -20.31 20.91 -36.37
N ARG A 121 -19.51 21.86 -35.86
CA ARG A 121 -19.59 23.29 -36.27
C ARG A 121 -19.34 23.47 -37.76
N ARG A 122 -18.30 22.82 -38.32
CA ARG A 122 -17.97 22.88 -39.75
C ARG A 122 -19.07 22.30 -40.62
N LYS A 123 -19.66 21.16 -40.24
CA LYS A 123 -20.82 20.57 -40.93
C LYS A 123 -22.02 21.53 -40.92
N LYS A 124 -22.34 22.16 -39.78
CA LYS A 124 -23.44 23.13 -39.66
C LYS A 124 -23.22 24.37 -40.54
N LEU A 125 -21.98 24.89 -40.59
CA LEU A 125 -21.64 26.02 -41.47
C LEU A 125 -21.76 25.64 -42.95
N ASN A 126 -21.27 24.46 -43.34
CA ASN A 126 -21.42 23.97 -44.71
C ASN A 126 -22.88 23.79 -45.10
N LEU A 127 -23.72 23.28 -44.19
CA LEU A 127 -25.16 23.15 -44.42
C LEU A 127 -25.83 24.52 -44.61
N LYS A 128 -25.51 25.51 -43.76
CA LYS A 128 -25.99 26.89 -43.90
C LYS A 128 -25.58 27.51 -45.25
N LYS A 129 -24.32 27.34 -45.65
CA LYS A 129 -23.82 27.81 -46.95
C LYS A 129 -24.57 27.16 -48.11
N LYS A 130 -24.79 25.84 -48.05
CA LYS A 130 -25.56 25.10 -49.05
C LYS A 130 -27.00 25.63 -49.13
N PHE A 131 -27.65 25.84 -47.99
CA PHE A 131 -29.02 26.39 -47.95
C PHE A 131 -29.10 27.80 -48.55
N LYS A 132 -28.13 28.68 -48.21
CA LYS A 132 -28.05 30.04 -48.79
C LYS A 132 -27.83 30.00 -50.30
N PHE A 133 -27.02 29.07 -50.79
CA PHE A 133 -26.78 28.86 -52.22
C PHE A 133 -28.05 28.43 -52.97
N TRP A 134 -28.80 27.45 -52.45
CA TRP A 134 -30.06 27.01 -53.05
C TRP A 134 -31.12 28.12 -53.04
N ARG A 135 -31.26 28.86 -51.93
CA ARG A 135 -32.17 30.01 -51.82
C ARG A 135 -31.89 31.09 -52.87
N LYS A 136 -30.62 31.45 -53.10
CA LYS A 136 -30.22 32.41 -54.15
C LYS A 136 -30.51 31.91 -55.56
N ARG A 137 -30.50 30.59 -55.78
CA ARG A 137 -30.79 29.98 -57.08
C ARG A 137 -32.29 29.96 -57.38
N GLU A 138 -33.13 29.79 -56.36
CA GLU A 138 -34.60 29.81 -56.47
C GLU A 138 -35.19 31.22 -56.53
N ASN A 139 -34.58 32.22 -55.88
CA ASN A 139 -35.01 33.62 -55.94
C ASN A 139 -33.80 34.57 -56.02
N PRO A 140 -33.32 34.91 -57.25
CA PRO A 140 -32.09 35.66 -57.45
C PRO A 140 -32.17 37.17 -57.11
N TYR A 141 -33.36 37.72 -56.84
CA TYR A 141 -33.58 39.15 -56.60
C TYR A 141 -33.88 39.52 -55.13
N CYS A 142 -33.83 38.56 -54.20
CA CYS A 142 -34.03 38.86 -52.78
C CYS A 142 -32.72 39.40 -52.18
N GLU A 143 -32.60 40.72 -52.02
CA GLU A 143 -31.50 41.32 -51.26
C GLU A 143 -31.64 40.97 -49.76
N ASP A 144 -30.54 40.52 -49.15
CA ASP A 144 -30.47 40.24 -47.71
C ASP A 144 -30.53 41.59 -46.96
N SER A 145 -31.72 42.06 -46.59
CA SER A 145 -31.87 43.22 -45.69
C SER A 145 -31.24 42.90 -44.33
N ASN A 146 -30.34 43.79 -43.90
CA ASN A 146 -29.42 43.64 -42.76
C ASN A 146 -30.13 43.52 -41.40
#